data_AF-A0A2V8FKT5-F1
#
_entry.id   AF-A0A2V8FKT5-F1
#
_cell.length_a   1.000
_cell.length_b   1.000
_cell.length_c   1.000
_cell.angle_alpha   90.00
_cell.angle_beta   90.00
_cell.angle_gamma   90.00
#
_symmetry.space_group_name_H-M   'P 1'
#
loop_
_entity.id
_entity.type
_entity.pdbx_description
1 polymer ?
#
loop_
_entity_poly.entity_id
_entity_poly.type
_entity_poly.pdbx_seq_one_letter_code
_entity_poly.pdbx_strand_id
1 'polypeptide(L)'
;MRPSAVVGLLTDVTVSSKQTGSSTGGVSSSALAGVDFTVSVTGPGSPQVIPSGAVTYDSRYIQISTNLFQALATQCLAITGGCFITFNESTVSAHSFDWIVKNLQSGTYTVTTSWKDTLAGTGISRSLACVGPLNMTVQQNKVFRFNTPGGVTPINTP
;
A
#
# COMPACT_ATOMS: atom_id res chain seq x y z
N MET A 1 7.13 12.49 -11.07
CA MET A 1 6.34 13.10 -9.97
C MET A 1 6.39 12.14 -8.83
N ARG A 2 6.59 12.65 -7.61
CA ARG A 2 6.79 11.82 -6.43
C ARG A 2 5.98 12.40 -5.27
N PRO A 3 4.73 11.96 -5.07
CA PRO A 3 4.03 12.19 -3.82
C PRO A 3 4.72 11.40 -2.70
N SER A 4 4.77 11.96 -1.51
CA SER A 4 5.28 11.32 -0.31
C SER A 4 4.31 11.66 0.80
N ALA A 5 3.90 10.65 1.55
CA ALA A 5 2.92 10.80 2.61
C ALA A 5 3.31 9.92 3.79
N VAL A 6 2.97 10.38 4.98
CA VAL A 6 3.04 9.56 6.19
C VAL A 6 1.81 8.65 6.19
N VAL A 7 2.02 7.35 6.40
CA VAL A 7 0.93 6.38 6.51
C VAL A 7 0.98 5.76 7.91
N GLY A 8 -0.18 5.68 8.56
CA GLY A 8 -0.36 4.97 9.83
C GLY A 8 -1.28 3.77 9.62
N LEU A 9 -0.83 2.59 10.01
CA LEU A 9 -1.59 1.36 9.91
C LEU A 9 -1.80 0.76 11.31
N LEU A 10 -3.05 0.39 11.60
CA LEU A 10 -3.40 -0.40 12.78
C LEU A 10 -4.01 -1.72 12.30
N THR A 11 -3.43 -2.81 12.79
CA THR A 11 -3.96 -4.16 12.65
C THR A 11 -4.05 -4.77 14.04
N ASP A 12 -5.24 -5.19 14.42
CA ASP A 12 -5.54 -5.80 15.70
C ASP A 12 -6.26 -7.13 15.45
N VAL A 13 -5.74 -8.19 16.05
CA VAL A 13 -6.28 -9.55 15.91
C VAL A 13 -6.33 -10.21 17.27
N THR A 14 -7.44 -10.88 17.54
CA THR A 14 -7.62 -11.68 18.73
C THR A 14 -7.90 -13.12 18.33
N VAL A 15 -7.21 -14.05 18.97
CA VAL A 15 -7.58 -15.47 18.97
C VAL A 15 -8.23 -15.81 20.31
N SER A 16 -9.42 -16.41 20.27
CA SER A 16 -10.17 -16.79 21.46
C SER A 16 -10.50 -18.28 21.47
N SER A 17 -10.51 -18.90 22.65
CA SER A 17 -11.01 -20.28 22.84
C SER A 17 -12.48 -20.45 22.46
N LYS A 18 -13.25 -19.35 22.37
CA LYS A 18 -14.66 -19.34 21.94
C LYS A 18 -14.85 -19.05 20.46
N GLN A 19 -13.77 -18.87 19.70
CA GLN A 19 -13.84 -18.59 18.27
C GLN A 19 -14.18 -19.89 17.54
N THR A 20 -15.46 -20.07 17.21
CA THR A 20 -16.00 -21.30 16.63
C THR A 20 -15.88 -21.29 15.10
N GLY A 21 -15.42 -22.40 14.51
CA GLY A 21 -15.22 -22.50 13.06
C GLY A 21 -14.25 -23.57 12.59
N SER A 22 -13.52 -24.22 13.51
CA SER A 22 -12.56 -25.26 13.17
C SER A 22 -12.97 -26.60 13.77
N SER A 23 -13.40 -27.53 12.91
CA SER A 23 -13.61 -28.94 13.26
C SER A 23 -12.30 -29.68 13.58
N THR A 24 -11.14 -29.04 13.33
CA THR A 24 -9.80 -29.56 13.60
C THR A 24 -9.14 -28.94 14.84
N GLY A 25 -9.81 -28.02 15.54
CA GLY A 25 -9.37 -27.46 16.83
C GLY A 25 -8.37 -26.30 16.77
N GLY A 26 -7.89 -25.93 15.58
CA GLY A 26 -7.06 -24.73 15.38
C GLY A 26 -7.92 -23.46 15.23
N VAL A 27 -7.63 -22.40 15.99
CA VAL A 27 -8.27 -21.08 15.83
C VAL A 27 -7.31 -20.10 15.16
N SER A 28 -7.82 -19.23 14.28
CA SER A 28 -7.04 -18.19 13.61
C SER A 28 -7.81 -16.88 13.47
N SER A 29 -7.08 -15.77 13.47
CA SER A 29 -7.59 -14.45 13.11
C SER A 29 -6.54 -13.68 12.32
N SER A 30 -6.97 -12.86 11.36
CA SER A 30 -6.09 -12.03 10.55
C SER A 30 -6.64 -10.63 10.34
N ALA A 31 -5.74 -9.66 10.14
CA ALA A 31 -6.05 -8.28 9.83
C ALA A 31 -5.07 -7.78 8.77
N LEU A 32 -5.59 -7.19 7.70
CA LEU A 32 -4.87 -6.43 6.68
C LEU A 32 -5.27 -4.96 6.82
N ALA A 33 -4.29 -4.09 6.95
CA ALA A 33 -4.45 -2.65 6.75
C ALA A 33 -3.44 -2.19 5.70
N GLY A 34 -3.84 -1.31 4.81
CA GLY A 34 -2.94 -0.74 3.81
C GLY A 34 -3.52 0.51 3.17
N VAL A 35 -2.66 1.23 2.47
CA VAL A 35 -3.01 2.43 1.71
C VAL A 35 -2.41 2.33 0.33
N ASP A 36 -3.28 2.51 -0.66
CA ASP A 36 -2.92 2.53 -2.06
C ASP A 36 -3.05 3.94 -2.63
N PHE A 37 -2.02 4.40 -3.33
CA PHE A 37 -1.99 5.70 -3.99
C PHE A 37 -2.18 5.60 -5.49
N THR A 38 -2.88 6.58 -6.04
CA THR A 38 -3.05 6.78 -7.49
C THR A 38 -2.71 8.22 -7.83
N VAL A 39 -2.16 8.41 -9.03
CA VAL A 39 -1.89 9.75 -9.56
C VAL A 39 -2.55 9.88 -10.92
N SER A 40 -3.29 10.97 -11.12
CA SER A 40 -3.86 11.35 -12.41
C SER A 40 -3.37 12.73 -12.81
N VAL A 41 -3.24 12.92 -14.13
CA VAL A 41 -2.81 14.19 -14.71
C VAL A 41 -3.74 14.56 -15.84
N THR A 42 -4.28 15.77 -15.79
CA THR A 42 -5.10 16.33 -16.86
C THR A 42 -4.44 17.58 -17.43
N GLY A 43 -4.59 17.81 -18.73
CA GLY A 43 -4.00 18.94 -19.43
C GLY A 43 -3.87 18.66 -20.95
N PRO A 44 -3.14 19.53 -21.67
CA PRO A 44 -2.91 19.37 -23.11
C PRO A 44 -2.19 18.06 -23.48
N GLY A 45 -2.38 17.59 -24.71
CA GLY A 45 -1.63 16.46 -25.26
C GLY A 45 -2.01 15.06 -24.77
N SER A 46 -3.12 14.93 -24.03
CA SER A 46 -3.58 13.66 -23.43
C SER A 46 -2.49 12.95 -22.62
N PRO A 47 -2.13 13.50 -21.44
CA PRO A 47 -1.04 12.99 -20.62
C PRO A 47 -1.25 11.53 -20.22
N GLN A 48 -0.18 10.74 -20.31
CA GLN A 48 -0.19 9.36 -19.87
C GLN A 48 0.63 9.21 -18.60
N VAL A 49 0.02 8.70 -17.52
CA VAL A 49 0.67 8.43 -16.24
C VAL A 49 1.09 6.96 -16.15
N ILE A 50 2.32 6.72 -15.70
CA ILE A 50 2.89 5.39 -15.52
C ILE A 50 3.48 5.30 -14.10
N PRO A 51 3.11 4.28 -13.29
CA PRO A 51 2.03 3.33 -13.52
C PRO A 51 0.67 4.03 -13.51
N SER A 52 -0.28 3.52 -14.31
CA SER A 52 -1.66 4.04 -14.35
C SER A 52 -2.55 3.47 -13.23
N GLY A 53 -2.10 2.39 -12.59
CA GLY A 53 -2.80 1.73 -11.49
C GLY A 53 -2.40 2.25 -10.12
N ALA A 54 -3.08 1.71 -9.11
CA ALA A 54 -2.78 1.94 -7.71
C ALA A 54 -1.41 1.35 -7.34
N VAL A 55 -0.66 2.09 -6.52
CA VAL A 55 0.61 1.66 -5.93
C VAL A 55 0.44 1.62 -4.42
N THR A 56 0.68 0.47 -3.81
CA THR A 56 0.65 0.30 -2.35
C THR A 56 1.80 1.08 -1.72
N TYR A 57 1.46 2.09 -0.91
CA TYR A 57 2.41 2.90 -0.16
C TYR A 57 2.75 2.31 1.19
N ASP A 58 1.79 1.69 1.83
CA ASP A 58 2.05 0.91 3.02
C ASP A 58 1.00 -0.17 3.11
N SER A 59 1.39 -1.34 3.57
CA SER A 59 0.47 -2.42 3.89
C SER A 59 1.08 -3.28 4.98
N ARG A 60 0.24 -3.69 5.91
CA ARG A 60 0.55 -4.61 6.98
C ARG A 60 -0.54 -5.66 7.04
N TYR A 61 -0.11 -6.91 6.93
CA TYR A 61 -0.92 -8.07 7.21
C TYR A 61 -0.39 -8.75 8.46
N ILE A 62 -1.27 -9.02 9.43
CA ILE A 62 -0.97 -9.89 10.56
C ILE A 62 -1.96 -11.04 10.60
N GLN A 63 -1.49 -12.22 10.99
CA GLN A 63 -2.32 -13.37 11.26
C GLN A 63 -1.78 -14.13 12.47
N ILE A 64 -2.66 -14.40 13.43
CA ILE A 64 -2.37 -15.30 14.54
C ILE A 64 -3.16 -16.58 14.33
N SER A 65 -2.52 -17.73 14.49
CA SER A 65 -3.18 -19.02 14.60
C SER A 65 -2.60 -19.84 15.75
N THR A 66 -3.42 -20.68 16.36
CA THR A 66 -2.98 -21.49 17.51
C THR A 66 -3.83 -22.73 17.71
N ASN A 67 -3.22 -23.81 18.20
CA ASN A 67 -3.90 -24.96 18.79
C ASN A 67 -3.80 -24.97 20.33
N LEU A 68 -3.22 -23.92 20.94
CA LEU A 68 -2.94 -23.86 22.38
C LEU A 68 -4.21 -23.92 23.22
N PHE A 69 -5.31 -23.30 22.78
CA PHE A 69 -6.58 -23.37 23.52
C PHE A 69 -7.20 -24.78 23.52
N GLN A 70 -7.00 -25.54 22.44
CA GLN A 70 -7.37 -26.94 22.41
C GLN A 70 -6.46 -27.73 23.37
N ALA A 71 -5.15 -27.52 23.28
CA ALA A 71 -4.19 -28.22 24.13
C ALA A 71 -4.38 -27.91 25.62
N LEU A 72 -4.67 -26.68 26.01
CA LEU A 72 -5.03 -26.33 27.40
C LEU A 72 -6.36 -26.95 27.84
N ALA A 73 -7.32 -27.14 26.90
CA ALA A 73 -8.60 -27.76 27.20
C ALA A 73 -8.54 -29.29 27.32
N THR A 74 -7.66 -29.97 26.58
CA THR A 74 -7.48 -31.43 26.64
C THR A 74 -6.25 -31.89 27.43
N GLN A 75 -5.32 -31.00 27.79
CA GLN A 75 -4.06 -31.38 28.41
C GLN A 75 -3.56 -30.47 29.50
N CYS A 76 -3.48 -31.12 30.65
CA CYS A 76 -2.18 -31.21 31.29
C CYS A 76 -1.34 -32.46 30.93
N LEU A 77 -1.69 -33.42 30.01
CA LEU A 77 -0.92 -34.69 29.95
C LEU A 77 -0.69 -35.51 28.63
N ALA A 78 -0.97 -35.10 27.37
CA ALA A 78 -0.96 -36.11 26.26
C ALA A 78 -0.60 -35.73 24.77
N ILE A 79 0.00 -34.57 24.39
CA ILE A 79 0.03 -34.12 22.96
C ILE A 79 1.37 -34.56 22.42
N THR A 80 1.34 -35.57 21.55
CA THR A 80 2.43 -35.85 20.61
C THR A 80 2.41 -34.77 19.52
N GLY A 81 3.37 -33.83 19.55
CA GLY A 81 3.46 -32.68 18.62
C GLY A 81 3.41 -31.29 19.25
N GLY A 82 3.11 -31.18 20.56
CA GLY A 82 3.17 -29.93 21.34
C GLY A 82 2.06 -28.89 21.08
N CYS A 83 2.02 -27.86 21.94
CA CYS A 83 1.17 -26.68 21.79
C CYS A 83 1.94 -25.58 21.04
N PHE A 84 1.28 -24.88 20.12
CA PHE A 84 1.91 -23.81 19.35
C PHE A 84 1.06 -22.55 19.26
N ILE A 85 1.74 -21.42 19.09
CA ILE A 85 1.19 -20.16 18.61
C ILE A 85 2.02 -19.81 17.37
N THR A 86 1.34 -19.47 16.29
CA THR A 86 1.94 -19.02 15.04
C THR A 86 1.52 -17.60 14.79
N PHE A 87 2.50 -16.73 14.54
CA PHE A 87 2.30 -15.34 14.14
C PHE A 87 2.97 -15.12 12.79
N ASN A 88 2.17 -14.73 11.80
CA ASN A 88 2.64 -14.38 10.48
C ASN A 88 2.41 -12.89 10.26
N GLU A 89 3.48 -12.16 9.96
CA GLU A 89 3.43 -10.74 9.61
C GLU A 89 4.05 -10.53 8.23
N SER A 90 3.38 -9.71 7.41
CA SER A 90 3.92 -9.23 6.14
C SER A 90 3.72 -7.72 6.07
N THR A 91 4.79 -7.01 5.74
CA THR A 91 4.78 -5.56 5.58
C THR A 91 5.37 -5.18 4.23
N VAL A 92 4.73 -4.25 3.54
CA VAL A 92 5.29 -3.59 2.35
C VAL A 92 5.15 -2.10 2.56
N SER A 93 6.25 -1.36 2.50
CA SER A 93 6.24 0.10 2.65
C SER A 93 7.01 0.78 1.52
N ALA A 94 6.33 1.70 0.85
CA ALA A 94 6.82 2.71 -0.04
C ALA A 94 6.33 4.09 0.44
N HIS A 95 7.12 4.77 1.28
CA HIS A 95 6.82 6.12 1.75
C HIS A 95 6.90 7.20 0.64
N SER A 96 7.34 6.80 -0.56
CA SER A 96 7.27 7.55 -1.80
C SER A 96 7.44 6.63 -3.00
N PHE A 97 6.84 6.97 -4.14
CA PHE A 97 6.99 6.25 -5.40
C PHE A 97 7.06 7.24 -6.58
N ASP A 98 7.71 6.84 -7.67
CA ASP A 98 7.84 7.66 -8.88
C ASP A 98 6.78 7.36 -9.92
N TRP A 99 5.95 8.35 -10.20
CA TRP A 99 5.12 8.36 -11.40
C TRP A 99 5.79 9.14 -12.52
N ILE A 100 5.84 8.53 -13.70
CA ILE A 100 6.32 9.14 -14.93
C ILE A 100 5.12 9.60 -15.74
N VAL A 101 5.14 10.85 -16.22
CA VAL A 101 4.13 11.38 -17.14
C VAL A 101 4.76 11.56 -18.51
N LYS A 102 4.08 11.10 -19.54
CA LYS A 102 4.49 11.22 -20.94
C LYS A 102 3.42 11.94 -21.76
N ASN A 103 3.75 12.26 -23.01
CA ASN A 103 2.90 12.97 -23.98
C ASN A 103 2.52 14.39 -23.52
N LEU A 104 3.46 15.08 -22.88
CA LEU A 104 3.27 16.46 -22.44
C LEU A 104 3.51 17.43 -23.61
N GLN A 105 2.62 18.41 -23.75
CA GLN A 105 2.74 19.60 -24.59
C GLN A 105 2.91 20.87 -23.75
N SER A 106 3.14 22.02 -24.40
CA SER A 106 3.15 23.31 -23.72
C SER A 106 1.76 23.60 -23.13
N GLY A 107 1.73 24.06 -21.88
CA GLY A 107 0.50 24.45 -21.19
C GLY A 107 0.51 24.05 -19.72
N THR A 108 -0.65 24.26 -19.09
CA THR A 108 -0.87 24.04 -17.66
C THR A 108 -1.46 22.64 -17.43
N TYR A 109 -0.99 21.96 -16.39
CA TYR A 109 -1.46 20.64 -15.99
C TYR A 109 -2.03 20.68 -14.58
N THR A 110 -3.08 19.90 -14.36
CA THR A 110 -3.57 19.59 -13.01
C THR A 110 -3.10 18.19 -12.66
N VAL A 111 -2.36 18.07 -11.56
CA VAL A 111 -2.00 16.76 -11.01
C VAL A 111 -2.84 16.50 -9.78
N THR A 112 -3.50 15.36 -9.75
CA THR A 112 -4.29 14.91 -8.60
C THR A 112 -3.65 13.64 -8.06
N THR A 113 -3.40 13.63 -6.76
CA THR A 113 -3.01 12.43 -6.03
C THR A 113 -4.16 12.03 -5.13
N SER A 114 -4.59 10.78 -5.23
CA SER A 114 -5.67 10.21 -4.44
C SER A 114 -5.18 8.94 -3.77
N TRP A 115 -5.70 8.67 -2.58
CA TRP A 115 -5.43 7.44 -1.85
C TRP A 115 -6.73 6.73 -1.49
N LYS A 116 -6.61 5.44 -1.20
CA LYS A 116 -7.69 4.64 -0.63
C LYS A 116 -7.10 3.65 0.38
N ASP A 117 -7.92 3.28 1.34
CA ASP A 117 -7.55 2.24 2.29
C ASP A 117 -7.87 0.86 1.70
N THR A 118 -6.98 -0.10 1.95
CA THR A 118 -7.14 -1.52 1.63
C THR A 118 -7.18 -2.28 2.95
N LEU A 119 -8.40 -2.54 3.43
CA LEU A 119 -8.67 -3.19 4.71
C LEU A 119 -9.30 -4.56 4.48
N ALA A 120 -8.80 -5.58 5.15
CA ALA A 120 -9.42 -6.90 5.17
C ALA A 120 -9.15 -7.59 6.52
N GLY A 121 -9.86 -8.68 6.81
CA GLY A 121 -9.62 -9.45 8.01
C GLY A 121 -10.50 -10.69 8.11
N THR A 122 -10.11 -11.60 8.99
CA THR A 122 -10.87 -12.81 9.32
C THR A 122 -10.83 -13.07 10.82
N GLY A 123 -11.89 -13.68 11.37
CA GLY A 123 -12.01 -13.91 12.81
C GLY A 123 -12.30 -12.63 13.58
N ILE A 124 -11.73 -12.48 14.77
CA ILE A 124 -11.91 -11.30 15.64
C ILE A 124 -10.80 -10.30 15.31
N SER A 125 -11.05 -9.46 14.30
CA SER A 125 -10.03 -8.56 13.75
C SER A 125 -10.54 -7.13 13.57
N ARG A 126 -9.64 -6.16 13.70
CA ARG A 126 -9.84 -4.76 13.31
C ARG A 126 -8.65 -4.28 12.47
N SER A 127 -8.96 -3.49 11.45
CA SER A 127 -7.97 -2.84 10.60
C SER A 127 -8.34 -1.38 10.43
N LEU A 128 -7.37 -0.48 10.56
CA LEU A 128 -7.51 0.94 10.25
C LEU A 128 -6.28 1.40 9.49
N ALA A 129 -6.50 2.34 8.58
CA ALA A 129 -5.45 3.07 7.92
C ALA A 129 -5.71 4.57 8.04
N CYS A 130 -4.64 5.35 8.12
CA CYS A 130 -4.72 6.79 8.05
C CYS A 130 -3.58 7.33 7.20
N VAL A 131 -3.87 8.42 6.48
CA VAL A 131 -2.89 9.14 5.67
C VAL A 131 -2.69 10.51 6.29
N GLY A 132 -1.47 10.79 6.67
CA GLY A 132 -1.05 12.08 7.20
C GLY A 132 -0.73 13.09 6.09
N PRO A 133 -0.03 14.19 6.42
CA PRO A 133 0.33 15.22 5.44
C PRO A 133 1.04 14.64 4.21
N LEU A 134 0.65 15.14 3.04
CA LEU A 134 1.21 14.77 1.75
C LEU A 134 2.10 15.90 1.21
N ASN A 135 3.32 15.55 0.81
CA ASN A 135 4.21 16.42 0.05
C ASN A 135 4.33 15.89 -1.38
N MET A 136 4.34 16.78 -2.38
CA MET A 136 4.40 16.39 -3.78
C MET A 136 5.54 17.10 -4.50
N THR A 137 6.47 16.30 -5.05
CA THR A 137 7.55 16.83 -5.90
C THR A 137 7.27 16.55 -7.37
N VAL A 138 7.27 17.61 -8.18
CA VAL A 138 7.19 17.51 -9.64
C VAL A 138 8.52 17.96 -10.24
N GLN A 139 9.14 17.08 -11.02
CA GLN A 139 10.35 17.36 -11.76
C GLN A 139 10.07 17.22 -13.26
N GLN A 140 10.43 18.24 -14.04
CA GLN A 140 10.36 18.20 -15.49
C GLN A 140 11.74 17.92 -16.07
N ASN A 141 11.88 16.80 -16.78
CA ASN A 141 13.07 16.52 -17.56
C ASN A 141 12.79 16.86 -19.03
N LYS A 142 13.47 17.88 -19.56
CA LYS A 142 13.44 18.22 -20.99
C LYS A 142 14.66 17.61 -21.67
N VAL A 143 14.44 16.82 -22.71
CA VAL A 143 15.52 16.30 -23.57
C VAL A 143 15.55 17.14 -24.83
N PHE A 144 16.62 17.91 -25.01
CA PHE A 144 16.86 18.66 -26.23
C PHE A 144 17.63 17.78 -27.22
N ARG A 145 17.14 17.67 -28.46
CA ARG A 145 17.87 17.04 -29.56
C ARG A 145 18.28 18.12 -30.55
N PHE A 146 19.57 18.32 -30.71
CA PHE A 146 20.13 19.25 -31.68
C PHE A 146 20.55 18.45 -32.91
N ASN A 147 19.67 18.40 -33.92
CA ASN A 147 19.96 17.68 -35.17
C ASN A 147 20.68 18.56 -36.22
N THR A 148 21.05 19.79 -35.85
CA THR A 148 21.81 20.72 -36.70
C THR A 148 22.84 21.47 -35.86
N PRO A 149 24.11 21.59 -36.31
CA PRO A 149 25.09 22.46 -35.66
C PRO A 149 24.69 23.92 -35.88
N GLY A 150 24.17 24.58 -34.86
CA GLY A 150 23.92 26.03 -34.86
C GLY A 150 22.53 26.44 -34.36
N GLY A 151 22.47 26.90 -33.11
CA GLY A 151 21.51 27.91 -32.69
C GLY A 151 20.29 27.40 -31.93
N VAL A 152 20.32 27.59 -30.60
CA VAL A 152 19.11 27.69 -29.79
C VAL A 152 18.46 29.03 -30.16
N THR A 153 17.32 29.01 -30.85
CA THR A 153 16.42 30.17 -30.89
C THR A 153 15.44 30.01 -29.73
N PRO A 154 15.48 30.87 -28.70
CA PRO A 154 14.41 30.89 -27.71
C PRO A 154 13.14 31.32 -28.45
N ILE A 155 12.12 30.47 -28.47
CA ILE A 155 10.76 30.95 -28.71
C ILE A 155 10.36 31.72 -27.45
N ASN A 156 10.78 32.99 -27.41
CA ASN A 156 10.00 34.01 -26.76
C ASN A 156 8.82 34.30 -27.68
N THR A 157 7.61 34.15 -27.18
CA THR A 157 6.41 34.95 -27.49
C THR A 157 5.16 34.23 -27.00
N PRO A 158 4.07 34.96 -26.70
CA PRO A 158 3.93 36.10 -25.79
C PRO A 158 3.24 35.69 -24.47
#